data_AF-A0A8I6YPK1-F1
#
_entry.id   AF-A0A8I6YPK1-F1
#
_cell.length_a   1.000
_cell.length_b   1.000
_cell.length_c   1.000
_cell.angle_alpha   90.00
_cell.angle_beta   90.00
_cell.angle_gamma   90.00
#
_symmetry.space_group_name_H-M   'P 1'
#
loop_
_entity.id
_entity.type
_entity.pdbx_description
1 polymer ?
#
loop_
_entity_poly.entity_id
_entity_poly.type
_entity_poly.pdbx_seq_one_letter_code
_entity_poly.pdbx_strand_id
1 'polypeptide(L)'
;MPTRFHKVLAHGTTMLDVVYTNESREVPFFLDQLKEKWLDDAMDHEKFLGLDLEYTADQRGVAFIQLCFARHVLILQWARSDKHCPEFMDFLRSGITFATFDIRNDKLKMRYSFGIEIPTGCLVDLQTVFRLRHVRTSMAHMAVALIDEEYGDMKTSFPKSQHKLWEKAPLDPINIEYAAKDAYVSYELYRKIRVVNYGQRHLEEGGHSDSDDSDE
;
A
#
# COMPACT_ATOMS: atom_id res chain seq x y z
N MET A 1 7.45 19.44 -12.36
CA MET A 1 8.86 19.15 -12.02
C MET A 1 9.07 17.76 -12.56
N PRO A 2 10.20 17.51 -13.25
CA PRO A 2 10.32 16.27 -13.99
C PRO A 2 10.16 15.07 -13.06
N THR A 3 9.50 14.04 -13.56
CA THR A 3 9.43 12.74 -12.91
C THR A 3 10.82 12.26 -12.52
N ARG A 4 10.94 11.67 -11.33
CA ARG A 4 12.20 11.19 -10.76
C ARG A 4 12.11 9.73 -10.41
N PHE A 5 13.21 9.03 -10.62
CA PHE A 5 13.37 7.64 -10.27
C PHE A 5 14.31 7.54 -9.06
N HIS A 6 13.89 6.80 -8.06
CA HIS A 6 14.62 6.60 -6.82
C HIS A 6 14.75 5.11 -6.53
N LYS A 7 15.87 4.75 -5.89
CA LYS A 7 16.07 3.44 -5.28
C LYS A 7 15.99 3.63 -3.77
N VAL A 8 15.04 2.97 -3.12
CA VAL A 8 14.82 3.05 -1.67
C VAL A 8 15.07 1.68 -1.04
N LEU A 9 15.93 1.61 -0.03
CA LEU A 9 16.09 0.37 0.74
C LEU A 9 14.94 0.23 1.72
N ALA A 10 14.07 -0.76 1.54
CA ALA A 10 12.92 -1.00 2.40
C ALA A 10 13.34 -1.59 3.77
N HIS A 11 14.05 -2.71 3.73
CA HIS A 11 14.68 -3.42 4.85
C HIS A 11 15.69 -4.43 4.28
N GLY A 12 16.70 -4.84 5.06
CA GLY A 12 17.66 -5.88 4.67
C GLY A 12 18.32 -5.65 3.29
N THR A 13 17.90 -6.41 2.27
CA THR A 13 18.36 -6.25 0.86
C THR A 13 17.24 -5.87 -0.11
N THR A 14 16.04 -5.58 0.41
CA THR A 14 14.85 -5.27 -0.38
C THR A 14 14.89 -3.83 -0.87
N MET A 15 15.45 -3.62 -2.06
CA MET A 15 15.38 -2.36 -2.80
C MET A 15 14.04 -2.17 -3.52
N LEU A 16 13.44 -0.99 -3.37
CA LEU A 16 12.25 -0.53 -4.08
C LEU A 16 12.64 0.36 -5.26
N ASP A 17 11.89 0.19 -6.35
CA ASP A 17 11.88 1.04 -7.53
C ASP A 17 10.78 2.08 -7.40
N VAL A 18 11.16 3.31 -7.08
CA VAL A 18 10.21 4.38 -6.76
C VAL A 18 10.18 5.40 -7.89
N VAL A 19 8.98 5.62 -8.42
CA VAL A 19 8.66 6.71 -9.33
C VAL A 19 7.99 7.82 -8.54
N TYR A 20 8.61 8.98 -8.49
CA TYR A 20 8.01 10.20 -7.94
C TYR A 20 7.64 11.14 -9.08
N THR A 21 6.38 11.58 -9.10
CA THR A 21 5.91 12.58 -10.08
C THR A 21 4.94 13.57 -9.45
N ASN A 22 4.95 14.79 -9.97
CA ASN A 22 3.85 15.74 -9.80
C ASN A 22 3.19 16.09 -11.14
N GLU A 23 3.50 15.34 -12.20
CA GLU A 23 2.98 15.53 -13.54
C GLU A 23 1.92 14.46 -13.83
N SER A 24 0.64 14.84 -13.75
CA SER A 24 -0.50 13.95 -13.96
C SER A 24 -0.47 13.22 -15.30
N ARG A 25 0.03 13.88 -16.35
CA ARG A 25 0.16 13.32 -17.71
C ARG A 25 1.08 12.09 -17.79
N GLU A 26 2.00 11.94 -16.84
CA GLU A 26 2.95 10.82 -16.81
C GLU A 26 2.37 9.61 -16.06
N VAL A 27 1.34 9.82 -15.22
CA VAL A 27 0.73 8.78 -14.41
C VAL A 27 0.15 7.63 -15.26
N PRO A 28 -0.58 7.86 -16.37
CA PRO A 28 -1.09 6.79 -17.21
C PRO A 28 0.01 5.83 -17.67
N PHE A 29 1.16 6.36 -18.12
CA PHE A 29 2.28 5.54 -18.54
C PHE A 29 2.75 4.59 -17.42
N PHE A 30 2.90 5.09 -16.19
CA PHE A 30 3.31 4.23 -15.07
C PHE A 30 2.24 3.23 -14.64
N LEU A 31 0.95 3.59 -14.74
CA LEU A 31 -0.14 2.66 -14.47
C LEU A 31 -0.22 1.56 -15.52
N ASP A 32 -0.02 1.87 -16.78
CA ASP A 32 -0.01 0.88 -17.86
C ASP A 32 1.18 -0.07 -17.70
N GLN A 33 2.36 0.47 -17.39
CA GLN A 33 3.51 -0.35 -17.02
C GLN A 33 3.25 -1.22 -15.78
N LEU A 34 2.48 -0.72 -14.80
CA LEU A 34 2.08 -1.51 -13.64
C LEU A 34 1.13 -2.64 -14.03
N LYS A 35 0.17 -2.38 -14.91
CA LYS A 35 -0.80 -3.39 -15.38
C LYS A 35 -0.13 -4.46 -16.24
N GLU A 36 0.48 -4.03 -17.35
CA GLU A 36 1.02 -4.91 -18.38
C GLU A 36 2.12 -5.82 -17.85
N LYS A 37 3.03 -5.28 -17.04
CA LYS A 37 4.18 -6.05 -16.57
C LYS A 37 3.89 -6.91 -15.36
N TRP A 38 2.79 -6.65 -14.65
CA TRP A 38 2.65 -7.18 -13.32
C TRP A 38 1.24 -7.67 -12.98
N LEU A 39 0.20 -6.86 -13.18
CA LEU A 39 -1.14 -7.30 -12.82
C LEU A 39 -1.69 -8.34 -13.78
N ASP A 40 -1.36 -8.25 -15.07
CA ASP A 40 -1.88 -9.17 -16.08
C ASP A 40 -1.33 -10.60 -15.90
N ASP A 41 -0.06 -10.70 -15.50
CA ASP A 41 0.64 -11.98 -15.26
C ASP A 41 0.56 -12.47 -13.80
N ALA A 42 0.13 -11.64 -12.85
CA ALA A 42 0.01 -12.03 -11.45
C ALA A 42 -1.07 -13.10 -11.25
N MET A 43 -0.85 -13.98 -10.27
CA MET A 43 -1.92 -14.87 -9.80
C MET A 43 -3.07 -14.03 -9.23
N ASP A 44 -4.32 -14.49 -9.34
CA ASP A 44 -5.48 -13.73 -8.83
C ASP A 44 -5.35 -13.39 -7.33
N HIS A 45 -4.61 -14.19 -6.57
CA HIS A 45 -4.35 -13.91 -5.17
C HIS A 45 -3.27 -12.86 -4.89
N GLU A 46 -2.63 -12.34 -5.93
CA GLU A 46 -1.57 -11.31 -5.89
C GLU A 46 -1.97 -10.02 -6.64
N LYS A 47 -3.13 -10.00 -7.34
CA LYS A 47 -3.69 -8.83 -8.04
C LYS A 47 -4.26 -7.77 -7.09
N PHE A 48 -3.40 -7.14 -6.31
CA PHE A 48 -3.73 -6.02 -5.44
C PHE A 48 -2.54 -5.07 -5.32
N LEU A 49 -2.80 -3.86 -4.83
CA LEU A 49 -1.77 -2.87 -4.54
C LEU A 49 -1.76 -2.51 -3.06
N GLY A 50 -0.60 -2.15 -2.53
CA GLY A 50 -0.51 -1.35 -1.31
C GLY A 50 -0.89 0.09 -1.63
N LEU A 51 -1.69 0.70 -0.77
CA LEU A 51 -2.10 2.11 -0.88
C LEU A 51 -1.85 2.81 0.45
N ASP A 52 -1.30 4.01 0.36
CA ASP A 52 -1.19 4.94 1.47
C ASP A 52 -1.43 6.37 0.98
N LEU A 53 -1.78 7.27 1.91
CA LEU A 53 -2.03 8.68 1.63
C LEU A 53 -1.31 9.57 2.65
N GLU A 54 -0.80 10.69 2.17
CA GLU A 54 -0.32 11.76 3.05
C GLU A 54 -1.07 13.05 2.79
N TYR A 55 -1.25 13.86 3.83
CA TYR A 55 -2.19 14.98 3.80
C TYR A 55 -1.52 16.35 3.73
N THR A 56 -2.32 17.34 3.32
CA THR A 56 -1.94 18.75 3.38
C THR A 56 -1.67 19.20 4.81
N ALA A 57 -0.91 20.29 4.99
CA ALA A 57 -0.54 20.78 6.31
C ALA A 57 -1.75 21.17 7.17
N ASP A 58 -2.83 21.65 6.53
CA ASP A 58 -4.12 21.97 7.16
C ASP A 58 -5.01 20.74 7.40
N GLN A 59 -4.53 19.55 7.01
CA GLN A 59 -5.20 18.26 7.14
C GLN A 59 -6.54 18.18 6.41
N ARG A 60 -6.82 19.04 5.41
CA ARG A 60 -8.09 18.99 4.67
C ARG A 60 -8.08 18.03 3.49
N GLY A 61 -6.97 17.98 2.75
CA GLY A 61 -6.87 17.22 1.52
C GLY A 61 -5.73 16.21 1.50
N VAL A 62 -5.67 15.49 0.39
CA VAL A 62 -4.55 14.61 0.03
C VAL A 62 -3.44 15.47 -0.57
N ALA A 63 -2.24 15.36 -0.03
CA ALA A 63 -1.04 15.95 -0.60
C ALA A 63 -0.29 14.95 -1.50
N PHE A 64 -0.25 13.68 -1.07
CA PHE A 64 0.35 12.57 -1.79
C PHE A 64 -0.52 11.34 -1.77
N ILE A 65 -0.43 10.58 -2.84
CA ILE A 65 -0.95 9.22 -2.94
C ILE A 65 0.17 8.31 -3.41
N GLN A 66 0.28 7.17 -2.73
CA GLN A 66 1.29 6.16 -2.98
C GLN A 66 0.61 4.86 -3.37
N LEU A 67 1.07 4.24 -4.45
CA LEU A 67 0.65 2.92 -4.89
C LEU A 67 1.87 2.01 -4.96
N CYS A 68 1.78 0.82 -4.36
CA CYS A 68 2.84 -0.17 -4.40
C CYS A 68 2.34 -1.48 -4.99
N PHE A 69 3.09 -2.02 -5.96
CA PHE A 69 2.96 -3.39 -6.40
C PHE A 69 4.33 -4.07 -6.32
N ALA A 70 4.43 -5.17 -5.58
CA ALA A 70 5.69 -5.84 -5.31
C ALA A 70 6.75 -4.88 -4.78
N ARG A 71 7.76 -4.54 -5.60
CA ARG A 71 8.86 -3.62 -5.25
C ARG A 71 8.78 -2.31 -6.02
N HIS A 72 7.71 -2.08 -6.77
CA HIS A 72 7.50 -0.88 -7.58
C HIS A 72 6.51 0.04 -6.88
N VAL A 73 6.95 1.28 -6.63
CA VAL A 73 6.13 2.30 -5.97
C VAL A 73 5.94 3.49 -6.88
N LEU A 74 4.68 3.85 -7.12
CA LEU A 74 4.31 5.12 -7.72
C LEU A 74 3.91 6.09 -6.61
N ILE A 75 4.55 7.25 -6.58
CA ILE A 75 4.25 8.37 -5.69
C ILE A 75 3.80 9.55 -6.56
N LEU A 76 2.54 9.93 -6.42
CA LEU A 76 1.97 11.13 -7.06
C LEU A 76 1.80 12.23 -6.01
N GLN A 77 2.53 13.34 -6.18
CA GLN A 77 2.33 14.55 -5.38
C GLN A 77 1.08 15.31 -5.85
N TRP A 78 -0.09 14.82 -5.47
CA TRP A 78 -1.38 15.37 -5.88
C TRP A 78 -1.50 16.88 -5.63
N ALA A 79 -1.09 17.38 -4.46
CA ALA A 79 -1.19 18.80 -4.11
C ALA A 79 -0.37 19.72 -5.03
N ARG A 80 0.61 19.18 -5.76
CA ARG A 80 1.46 19.90 -6.71
C ARG A 80 1.26 19.47 -8.16
N SER A 81 0.22 18.68 -8.42
CA SER A 81 -0.22 18.32 -9.76
C SER A 81 -1.21 19.36 -10.31
N ASP A 82 -1.51 19.24 -11.60
CA ASP A 82 -2.63 19.97 -12.24
C ASP A 82 -4.02 19.46 -11.81
N LYS A 83 -4.06 18.40 -10.98
CA LYS A 83 -5.26 17.73 -10.47
C LYS A 83 -6.17 17.17 -11.57
N HIS A 84 -5.64 16.98 -12.77
CA HIS A 84 -6.37 16.46 -13.92
C HIS A 84 -5.73 15.16 -14.40
N CYS A 85 -6.24 14.04 -13.90
CA CYS A 85 -5.77 12.70 -14.27
C CYS A 85 -6.94 11.70 -14.29
N PRO A 86 -7.81 11.74 -15.31
CA PRO A 86 -8.97 10.84 -15.38
C PRO A 86 -8.57 9.36 -15.37
N GLU A 87 -7.47 9.00 -16.02
CA GLU A 87 -6.97 7.62 -16.06
C GLU A 87 -6.59 7.11 -14.68
N PHE A 88 -6.02 7.97 -13.83
CA PHE A 88 -5.74 7.62 -12.44
C PHE A 88 -7.03 7.43 -11.63
N MET A 89 -8.04 8.27 -11.86
CA MET A 89 -9.34 8.12 -11.19
C MET A 89 -10.06 6.84 -11.64
N ASP A 90 -9.99 6.50 -12.92
CA ASP A 90 -10.53 5.27 -13.47
C ASP A 90 -9.77 4.05 -12.94
N PHE A 91 -8.45 4.16 -12.79
CA PHE A 91 -7.63 3.12 -12.16
C PHE A 91 -8.05 2.86 -10.71
N LEU A 92 -8.24 3.90 -9.89
CA LEU A 92 -8.73 3.75 -8.52
C LEU A 92 -10.14 3.15 -8.44
N ARG A 93 -10.93 3.24 -9.53
CA ARG A 93 -12.29 2.66 -9.64
C ARG A 93 -12.35 1.34 -10.41
N SER A 94 -11.23 0.82 -10.87
CA SER A 94 -11.16 -0.33 -11.79
C SER A 94 -11.61 -1.66 -11.19
N GLY A 95 -11.86 -1.73 -9.87
CA GLY A 95 -12.17 -2.96 -9.15
C GLY A 95 -10.93 -3.69 -8.63
N ILE A 96 -9.72 -3.14 -8.85
CA ILE A 96 -8.50 -3.64 -8.23
C ILE A 96 -8.58 -3.46 -6.71
N THR A 97 -8.06 -4.45 -5.97
CA THR A 97 -7.97 -4.39 -4.51
C THR A 97 -6.78 -3.54 -4.06
N PHE A 98 -6.99 -2.71 -3.05
CA PHE A 98 -6.00 -1.84 -2.40
C PHE A 98 -5.92 -2.20 -0.91
N ALA A 99 -4.77 -2.67 -0.47
CA ALA A 99 -4.46 -2.92 0.93
C ALA A 99 -3.91 -1.65 1.59
N THR A 100 -4.42 -1.32 2.77
CA THR A 100 -4.11 -0.06 3.44
C THR A 100 -4.42 -0.16 4.96
N PHE A 101 -4.25 0.95 5.68
CA PHE A 101 -4.46 1.05 7.13
C PHE A 101 -5.35 2.25 7.47
N ASP A 102 -6.20 2.11 8.49
CA ASP A 102 -7.00 3.21 9.04
C ASP A 102 -7.80 4.02 8.00
N ILE A 103 -8.57 3.30 7.18
CA ILE A 103 -9.23 3.80 5.96
C ILE A 103 -10.29 4.89 6.17
N ARG A 104 -10.69 5.15 7.42
CA ARG A 104 -11.85 6.01 7.72
C ARG A 104 -11.58 7.44 7.28
N ASN A 105 -10.41 7.96 7.61
CA ASN A 105 -10.02 9.31 7.23
C ASN A 105 -9.71 9.37 5.73
N ASP A 106 -9.01 8.37 5.20
CA ASP A 106 -8.62 8.31 3.80
C ASP A 106 -9.80 8.44 2.84
N LYS A 107 -10.90 7.72 3.10
CA LYS A 107 -12.12 7.83 2.27
C LYS A 107 -12.66 9.26 2.21
N LEU A 108 -12.67 9.96 3.35
CA LEU A 108 -13.12 11.35 3.41
C LEU A 108 -12.17 12.27 2.64
N LYS A 109 -10.85 12.06 2.77
CA LYS A 109 -9.83 12.86 2.07
C LYS A 109 -9.83 12.62 0.56
N MET A 110 -10.01 11.38 0.12
CA MET A 110 -10.17 11.02 -1.29
C MET A 110 -11.42 11.68 -1.87
N ARG A 111 -12.57 11.59 -1.19
CA ARG A 111 -13.79 12.25 -1.66
C ARG A 111 -13.60 13.76 -1.78
N TYR A 112 -12.97 14.39 -0.79
CA TYR A 112 -12.69 15.83 -0.80
C TYR A 112 -11.70 16.24 -1.92
N SER A 113 -10.66 15.45 -2.13
CA SER A 113 -9.53 15.85 -3.00
C SER A 113 -9.68 15.42 -4.45
N PHE A 114 -10.35 14.29 -4.68
CA PHE A 114 -10.50 13.65 -5.98
C PHE A 114 -11.94 13.66 -6.48
N GLY A 115 -12.93 13.86 -5.60
CA GLY A 115 -14.34 13.67 -5.95
C GLY A 115 -14.71 12.21 -6.21
N ILE A 116 -13.89 11.26 -5.73
CA ILE A 116 -14.07 9.83 -5.96
C ILE A 116 -14.09 9.03 -4.65
N GLU A 117 -14.62 7.82 -4.75
CA GLU A 117 -14.42 6.75 -3.78
C GLU A 117 -13.97 5.49 -4.51
N ILE A 118 -13.02 4.79 -3.92
CA ILE A 118 -12.67 3.42 -4.32
C ILE A 118 -13.88 2.53 -4.02
N PRO A 119 -14.30 1.64 -4.94
CA PRO A 119 -15.46 0.77 -4.75
C PRO A 119 -15.42 -0.01 -3.44
N THR A 120 -16.59 -0.21 -2.84
CA THR A 120 -16.73 -1.04 -1.63
C THR A 120 -16.17 -2.44 -1.87
N GLY A 121 -15.39 -2.96 -0.93
CA GLY A 121 -14.71 -4.26 -1.05
C GLY A 121 -13.35 -4.19 -1.74
N CYS A 122 -13.06 -3.13 -2.50
CA CYS A 122 -11.76 -2.93 -3.13
C CYS A 122 -10.77 -2.19 -2.23
N LEU A 123 -11.19 -1.59 -1.12
CA LEU A 123 -10.30 -0.97 -0.14
C LEU A 123 -10.28 -1.80 1.16
N VAL A 124 -9.19 -2.51 1.38
CA VAL A 124 -9.00 -3.47 2.48
C VAL A 124 -8.20 -2.82 3.60
N ASP A 125 -8.84 -2.63 4.75
CA ASP A 125 -8.19 -2.21 5.99
C ASP A 125 -7.53 -3.40 6.67
N LEU A 126 -6.20 -3.43 6.70
CA LEU A 126 -5.42 -4.54 7.25
C LEU A 126 -5.69 -4.76 8.75
N GLN A 127 -6.13 -3.73 9.49
CA GLN A 127 -6.51 -3.88 10.91
C GLN A 127 -7.79 -4.72 11.10
N THR A 128 -8.53 -4.96 10.04
CA THR A 128 -9.71 -5.85 10.02
C THR A 128 -9.36 -7.26 9.57
N VAL A 129 -8.27 -7.44 8.81
CA VAL A 129 -7.82 -8.73 8.29
C VAL A 129 -6.92 -9.46 9.28
N PHE A 130 -6.05 -8.72 9.97
CA PHE A 130 -5.09 -9.29 10.91
C PHE A 130 -5.06 -8.48 12.21
N ARG A 131 -5.01 -9.17 13.34
CA ARG A 131 -4.89 -8.56 14.67
C ARG A 131 -3.94 -9.36 15.54
N LEU A 132 -2.96 -8.67 16.11
CA LEU A 132 -2.11 -9.25 17.13
C LEU A 132 -2.89 -9.41 18.43
N ARG A 133 -2.75 -10.56 19.09
CA ARG A 133 -3.34 -10.77 20.41
C ARG A 133 -2.66 -9.83 21.41
N HIS A 134 -3.46 -9.22 22.28
CA HIS A 134 -3.00 -8.41 23.42
C HIS A 134 -2.24 -7.10 23.10
N VAL A 135 -2.16 -6.67 21.83
CA VAL A 135 -1.48 -5.42 21.45
C VAL A 135 -2.32 -4.64 20.44
N ARG A 136 -2.34 -3.30 20.55
CA ARG A 136 -2.92 -2.44 19.52
C ARG A 136 -2.20 -2.71 18.19
N THR A 137 -2.92 -3.25 17.22
CA THR A 137 -2.32 -3.64 15.95
C THR A 137 -2.17 -2.42 15.04
N SER A 138 -0.98 -1.81 15.06
CA SER A 138 -0.56 -0.76 14.13
C SER A 138 0.20 -1.37 12.95
N MET A 139 0.39 -0.58 11.89
CA MET A 139 1.24 -0.96 10.75
C MET A 139 2.63 -1.43 11.21
N ALA A 140 3.31 -0.66 12.06
CA ALA A 140 4.63 -1.00 12.56
C ALA A 140 4.66 -2.33 13.33
N HIS A 141 3.67 -2.57 14.22
CA HIS A 141 3.60 -3.85 14.95
C HIS A 141 3.39 -5.04 14.01
N MET A 142 2.55 -4.90 12.98
CA MET A 142 2.37 -5.96 11.98
C MET A 142 3.64 -6.17 11.15
N ALA A 143 4.31 -5.08 10.74
CA ALA A 143 5.52 -5.13 9.95
C ALA A 143 6.65 -5.85 10.70
N VAL A 144 6.83 -5.56 11.99
CA VAL A 144 7.75 -6.30 12.86
C VAL A 144 7.39 -7.79 12.94
N ALA A 145 6.11 -8.10 13.10
CA ALA A 145 5.67 -9.48 13.30
C ALA A 145 5.76 -10.34 12.02
N LEU A 146 5.57 -9.74 10.84
CA LEU A 146 5.38 -10.49 9.59
C LEU A 146 6.46 -10.20 8.54
N ILE A 147 7.09 -9.04 8.56
CA ILE A 147 8.08 -8.63 7.55
C ILE A 147 9.48 -8.69 8.12
N ASP A 148 9.83 -7.75 8.99
CA ASP A 148 11.19 -7.55 9.50
C ASP A 148 11.19 -6.67 10.76
N GLU A 149 12.08 -6.95 11.72
CA GLU A 149 12.20 -6.18 12.96
C GLU A 149 12.67 -4.73 12.75
N GLU A 150 13.36 -4.45 11.63
CA GLU A 150 13.79 -3.10 11.23
C GLU A 150 12.61 -2.09 11.14
N TYR A 151 11.38 -2.56 10.98
CA TYR A 151 10.20 -1.69 10.95
C TYR A 151 9.74 -1.20 12.34
N GLY A 152 10.37 -1.65 13.43
CA GLY A 152 9.95 -1.34 14.79
C GLY A 152 9.89 0.15 15.11
N ASP A 153 10.76 0.94 14.49
CA ASP A 153 10.82 2.39 14.68
C ASP A 153 10.31 3.19 13.46
N MET A 154 9.73 2.54 12.44
CA MET A 154 9.42 3.18 11.15
C MET A 154 8.56 4.44 11.27
N LYS A 155 7.66 4.51 12.27
CA LYS A 155 6.81 5.68 12.53
C LYS A 155 7.47 6.73 13.42
N THR A 156 8.47 6.35 14.21
CA THR A 156 9.18 7.24 15.13
C THR A 156 10.45 7.83 14.53
N SER A 157 11.06 7.14 13.56
CA SER A 157 12.25 7.59 12.83
C SER A 157 11.94 8.73 11.85
N PHE A 158 10.68 8.87 11.42
CA PHE A 158 10.23 9.99 10.60
C PHE A 158 9.91 11.24 11.46
N PRO A 159 10.58 12.39 11.22
CA PRO A 159 10.39 13.57 12.05
C PRO A 159 8.97 14.13 11.98
N LYS A 160 8.37 14.44 13.14
CA LYS A 160 7.01 15.00 13.22
C LYS A 160 6.82 16.29 12.42
N SER A 161 7.86 17.12 12.32
CA SER A 161 7.85 18.34 11.50
C SER A 161 7.68 18.05 10.01
N GLN A 162 8.16 16.89 9.56
CA GLN A 162 8.18 16.51 8.17
C GLN A 162 6.79 16.13 7.64
N HIS A 163 5.87 15.69 8.51
CA HIS A 163 4.45 15.50 8.16
C HIS A 163 3.74 16.78 7.73
N LYS A 164 4.32 17.97 7.97
CA LYS A 164 3.76 19.25 7.51
C LYS A 164 4.31 19.70 6.15
N LEU A 165 5.25 18.93 5.57
CA LEU A 165 6.01 19.33 4.39
C LEU A 165 5.67 18.52 3.15
N TRP A 166 4.57 17.76 3.17
CA TRP A 166 4.05 17.03 2.00
C TRP A 166 3.66 17.94 0.83
N GLU A 167 3.40 19.22 1.07
CA GLU A 167 3.15 20.18 0.00
C GLU A 167 4.44 20.83 -0.52
N LYS A 168 5.62 20.52 0.03
CA LYS A 168 6.88 21.10 -0.45
C LYS A 168 7.27 20.50 -1.80
N ALA A 169 7.73 21.33 -2.72
CA ALA A 169 8.29 20.90 -4.02
C ALA A 169 9.62 21.62 -4.30
N PRO A 170 10.75 20.91 -4.55
CA PRO A 170 10.90 19.45 -4.47
C PRO A 170 10.61 18.91 -3.08
N LEU A 171 10.15 17.67 -3.04
CA LEU A 171 10.04 16.94 -1.79
C LEU A 171 11.42 16.55 -1.26
N ASP A 172 11.56 16.50 0.06
CA ASP A 172 12.79 16.04 0.69
C ASP A 172 12.97 14.52 0.49
N PRO A 173 14.20 14.02 0.28
CA PRO A 173 14.43 12.59 0.07
C PRO A 173 13.83 11.69 1.17
N ILE A 174 13.87 12.15 2.43
CA ILE A 174 13.32 11.42 3.58
C ILE A 174 11.80 11.17 3.46
N ASN A 175 11.05 12.10 2.87
CA ASN A 175 9.62 11.92 2.62
C ASN A 175 9.37 10.89 1.53
N ILE A 176 10.19 10.88 0.48
CA ILE A 176 10.08 9.91 -0.62
C ILE A 176 10.36 8.51 -0.08
N GLU A 177 11.42 8.36 0.73
CA GLU A 177 11.76 7.11 1.39
C GLU A 177 10.63 6.63 2.31
N TYR A 178 10.14 7.50 3.19
CA TYR A 178 9.08 7.17 4.13
C TYR A 178 7.78 6.76 3.41
N ALA A 179 7.34 7.57 2.45
CA ALA A 179 6.14 7.30 1.65
C ALA A 179 6.25 5.99 0.86
N ALA A 180 7.43 5.69 0.31
CA ALA A 180 7.67 4.43 -0.39
C ALA A 180 7.60 3.21 0.54
N LYS A 181 8.20 3.32 1.74
CA LYS A 181 8.17 2.27 2.76
C LYS A 181 6.75 2.01 3.26
N ASP A 182 5.94 3.05 3.48
CA ASP A 182 4.56 2.89 3.95
C ASP A 182 3.68 2.14 2.95
N ALA A 183 3.74 2.51 1.66
CA ALA A 183 3.00 1.80 0.61
C ALA A 183 3.50 0.35 0.44
N TYR A 184 4.82 0.14 0.51
CA TYR A 184 5.41 -1.20 0.45
C TYR A 184 4.96 -2.08 1.62
N VAL A 185 4.98 -1.56 2.85
CA VAL A 185 4.55 -2.31 4.03
C VAL A 185 3.07 -2.71 3.91
N SER A 186 2.20 -1.82 3.43
CA SER A 186 0.80 -2.16 3.14
C SER A 186 0.66 -3.32 2.14
N TYR A 187 1.40 -3.28 1.02
CA TYR A 187 1.41 -4.37 0.04
C TYR A 187 1.94 -5.69 0.65
N GLU A 188 3.11 -5.62 1.27
CA GLU A 188 3.88 -6.76 1.75
C GLU A 188 3.16 -7.49 2.87
N LEU A 189 2.53 -6.76 3.80
CA LEU A 189 1.70 -7.32 4.85
C LEU A 189 0.50 -8.08 4.29
N TYR A 190 -0.23 -7.47 3.35
CA TYR A 190 -1.41 -8.11 2.80
C TYR A 190 -1.05 -9.40 2.07
N ARG A 191 0.01 -9.37 1.26
CA ARG A 191 0.52 -10.56 0.57
C ARG A 191 0.85 -11.68 1.56
N LYS A 192 1.61 -11.40 2.63
CA LYS A 192 1.97 -12.41 3.64
C LYS A 192 0.75 -12.98 4.35
N ILE A 193 -0.20 -12.12 4.75
CA ILE A 193 -1.45 -12.56 5.37
C ILE A 193 -2.24 -13.46 4.42
N ARG A 194 -2.33 -13.09 3.14
CA ARG A 194 -3.01 -13.89 2.11
C ARG A 194 -2.37 -15.24 1.88
N VAL A 195 -1.03 -15.31 1.87
CA VAL A 195 -0.30 -16.57 1.73
C VAL A 195 -0.58 -17.49 2.91
N VAL A 196 -0.57 -16.98 4.14
CA VAL A 196 -0.92 -17.77 5.34
C VAL A 196 -2.37 -18.28 5.26
N ASN A 197 -3.32 -17.40 4.93
CA ASN A 197 -4.73 -17.78 4.80
C ASN A 197 -4.99 -18.74 3.63
N TYR A 198 -4.18 -18.68 2.57
CA TYR A 198 -4.21 -19.65 1.49
C TYR A 198 -3.75 -21.01 1.98
N GLY A 199 -2.59 -21.08 2.64
CA GLY A 199 -2.05 -22.33 3.19
C GLY A 199 -3.00 -23.00 4.18
N GLN A 200 -3.58 -22.26 5.11
CA GLN A 200 -4.53 -22.80 6.10
C GLN A 200 -5.73 -23.50 5.45
N ARG A 201 -6.34 -22.88 4.43
CA ARG A 201 -7.50 -23.47 3.72
C ARG A 201 -7.19 -24.79 3.01
N HIS A 202 -5.94 -24.99 2.57
CA HIS A 202 -5.54 -26.22 1.88
C HIS A 202 -4.96 -27.28 2.82
N LEU A 203 -4.65 -26.93 4.08
CA LEU A 203 -4.27 -27.90 5.10
C LEU A 203 -5.49 -28.60 5.72
N GLU A 204 -6.66 -27.95 5.72
CA GLU A 204 -7.92 -28.50 6.26
C GLU A 204 -8.50 -29.64 5.40
N GLU A 205 -8.10 -29.77 4.14
CA GLU A 205 -8.60 -30.82 3.22
C GLU A 205 -7.85 -32.17 3.37
N GLY A 206 -6.79 -32.24 4.19
CA GLY A 206 -5.95 -33.44 4.35
C GLY A 206 -6.24 -34.32 5.56
N GLY A 207 -7.25 -34.00 6.37
CA GLY A 207 -7.49 -34.66 7.64
C GLY A 207 -8.92 -35.17 7.80
N HIS A 208 -9.31 -36.22 7.09
CA HIS A 208 -10.37 -37.18 7.47
C HIS A 208 -10.31 -38.44 6.59
N SER A 209 -9.65 -39.49 7.07
CA SER A 209 -10.16 -40.88 7.05
C SER A 209 -9.19 -41.76 7.81
N ASP A 210 -9.55 -42.12 9.04
CA ASP A 210 -9.32 -43.45 9.61
C ASP A 210 -10.42 -43.62 10.66
N SER A 211 -11.59 -43.99 10.14
CA SER A 211 -12.69 -44.50 10.94
C SER A 211 -12.44 -45.98 11.22
N ASP A 212 -12.43 -46.31 12.50
CA ASP A 212 -12.86 -47.59 13.09
C ASP A 212 -12.45 -48.88 12.38
N ASP A 213 -11.34 -49.48 12.84
CA ASP A 213 -11.27 -50.94 12.99
C ASP A 213 -11.10 -51.25 14.47
N SER A 214 -12.24 -51.47 15.15
CA SER A 214 -12.29 -52.22 16.40
C SER A 214 -13.03 -53.50 16.11
N ASP A 215 -12.27 -54.57 15.87
CA ASP A 215 -12.74 -55.95 15.97
C ASP A 215 -11.58 -56.77 16.59
N GLU A 216 -11.64 -56.94 17.91
CA GLU A 216 -11.23 -58.16 18.66
C GLU A 216 -11.85 -58.17 20.06
#